data_AF-A0A7Y6XMS2-F1
#
_entry.id   AF-A0A7Y6XMS2-F1
#
_cell.length_a   1.000
_cell.length_b   1.000
_cell.length_c   1.000
_cell.angle_alpha   90.00
_cell.angle_beta   90.00
_cell.angle_gamma   90.00
#
_symmetry.space_group_name_H-M   'P 1'
#
loop_
_entity.id
_entity.type
_entity.pdbx_description
1 polymer ?
#
loop_
_entity_poly.entity_id
_entity_poly.type
_entity_poly.pdbx_seq_one_letter_code
_entity_poly.pdbx_strand_id
1 'polypeptide(L)' 'MKRSTLTRLSYVAVMLCLVSFWSCESKAQSKQASEYEELLKRINLPDGFEISYYATNVVDARSLARTEDGKTVFV' A
#
# COMPACT_ATOMS: atom_id res chain seq x y z
N MET A 1 -32.52 -0.79 -34.31
CA MET A 1 -31.10 -1.19 -34.28
C MET A 1 -31.01 -2.71 -34.12
N LYS A 2 -30.19 -3.41 -34.92
CA LYS A 2 -30.15 -4.88 -34.95
C LYS A 2 -29.54 -5.40 -33.64
N ARG A 3 -30.19 -6.35 -32.96
CA ARG A 3 -29.78 -6.88 -31.64
C ARG A 3 -28.32 -7.37 -31.60
N SER A 4 -27.75 -7.75 -32.75
CA SER A 4 -26.35 -8.18 -32.90
C SER A 4 -25.31 -7.06 -32.78
N THR A 5 -25.66 -5.79 -33.00
CA THR A 5 -24.71 -4.68 -32.83
C THR A 5 -24.60 -4.25 -31.37
N LEU A 6 -25.67 -4.42 -30.59
CA LEU A 6 -25.71 -4.16 -29.15
C LEU A 6 -24.88 -5.17 -28.35
N THR A 7 -24.94 -6.45 -28.72
CA THR A 7 -24.12 -7.49 -28.06
C THR A 7 -22.64 -7.29 -28.35
N ARG A 8 -22.26 -6.93 -29.58
CA ARG A 8 -20.85 -6.62 -29.93
C ARG A 8 -20.30 -5.42 -29.16
N LEU A 9 -21.10 -4.36 -28.98
CA LEU A 9 -20.69 -3.18 -28.22
C LEU A 9 -20.46 -3.51 -26.73
N SER A 10 -21.31 -4.37 -26.17
CA SER A 10 -21.19 -4.84 -24.77
C SER A 10 -19.91 -5.65 -24.55
N TYR A 11 -19.55 -6.56 -25.46
CA TYR A 11 -18.32 -7.35 -25.35
C TYR A 11 -17.05 -6.48 -25.42
N VAL A 12 -17.04 -5.45 -26.26
CA VAL A 12 -15.90 -4.52 -26.36
C VAL A 12 -15.74 -3.72 -25.08
N ALA A 13 -16.84 -3.26 -24.47
CA ALA A 13 -16.81 -2.52 -23.21
C ALA A 13 -16.32 -3.38 -22.03
N VAL A 14 -16.73 -4.65 -21.97
CA VAL A 14 -16.28 -5.60 -20.93
C VAL A 14 -14.79 -5.92 -21.08
N MET A 15 -14.31 -6.13 -22.31
CA MET A 15 -12.89 -6.36 -22.57
C MET A 15 -12.03 -5.15 -22.21
N LEU A 16 -12.50 -3.92 -22.47
CA LEU A 16 -11.77 -2.69 -22.13
C LEU A 16 -11.60 -2.52 -20.61
N CYS A 17 -12.62 -2.87 -19.82
CA CYS A 17 -12.57 -2.83 -18.35
C CYS A 17 -11.60 -3.87 -17.74
N LEU A 18 -11.37 -5.00 -18.41
CA LEU A 18 -10.49 -6.06 -17.89
C LEU A 18 -9.00 -5.69 -18.01
N VAL A 19 -8.63 -4.81 -18.95
CA VAL A 19 -7.22 -4.41 -19.16
C VAL A 19 -6.75 -3.36 -18.14
N SER A 20 -7.67 -2.59 -17.56
CA SER A 20 -7.34 -1.52 -16.60
C SER A 20 -6.96 -2.00 -15.20
N PHE A 21 -7.16 -3.28 -14.86
CA PHE A 21 -6.77 -3.83 -13.56
C PHE A 21 -5.30 -4.28 -13.48
N TRP A 22 -4.57 -4.30 -14.61
CA TRP A 22 -3.21 -4.84 -14.65
C TRP A 22 -2.08 -3.81 -14.50
N SER A 23 -2.42 -2.55 -14.24
CA SER A 23 -1.41 -1.51 -13.92
C SER A 23 -1.54 -1.08 -12.47
N CYS A 24 -1.12 -1.95 -11.55
CA CYS A 24 -0.75 -1.55 -10.19
C CYS A 24 0.75 -1.80 -10.04
N GLU A 25 1.58 -0.80 -10.36
CA GLU A 25 3.03 -0.87 -10.20
C GLU A 25 3.43 -0.14 -8.91
N SER A 26 3.67 -0.89 -7.82
CA SER A 26 4.04 -0.33 -6.51
C SER A 26 5.53 0.04 -6.44
N LYS A 27 5.97 1.01 -7.25
CA LYS A 27 7.37 1.51 -7.25
C LYS A 27 7.69 2.48 -6.10
N ALA A 28 6.71 2.87 -5.29
CA ALA A 28 6.89 3.89 -4.25
C ALA A 28 7.73 3.41 -3.06
N GLN A 29 7.76 2.11 -2.76
CA GLN A 29 8.36 1.58 -1.53
C GLN A 29 9.91 1.51 -1.58
N SER A 30 10.51 1.25 -2.75
CA SER A 30 11.96 0.98 -2.84
C SER A 30 12.83 2.23 -2.76
N LYS A 31 12.35 3.37 -3.26
CA LYS A 31 13.10 4.65 -3.22
C LYS A 31 13.21 5.22 -1.81
N GLN A 32 12.29 4.84 -0.93
CA GLN A 32 12.17 5.42 0.40
C GLN A 32 13.02 4.70 1.44
N ALA A 33 13.23 3.39 1.30
CA ALA A 33 14.10 2.62 2.17
C ALA A 33 15.52 3.20 2.23
N SER A 34 16.08 3.64 1.09
CA SER A 34 17.43 4.21 1.03
C SER A 34 17.58 5.53 1.77
N GLU A 35 16.52 6.35 1.87
CA GLU A 35 16.56 7.64 2.58
C GLU A 35 16.62 7.43 4.10
N TYR A 36 15.95 6.40 4.61
CA TYR A 36 15.93 6.11 6.04
C TYR A 36 17.13 5.29 6.51
N GLU A 37 17.80 4.54 5.64
CA GLU A 37 18.97 3.73 6.03
C GLU A 37 20.06 4.54 6.76
N GLU A 38 20.35 5.77 6.32
CA GLU A 38 21.35 6.62 6.98
C GLU A 38 20.92 7.07 8.38
N LEU A 39 19.62 7.22 8.61
CA LEU A 39 19.05 7.54 9.92
C LEU A 39 19.04 6.31 10.83
N LEU A 40 18.66 5.15 10.28
CA LEU A 40 18.63 3.88 11.02
C LEU A 40 20.04 3.45 11.48
N LYS A 41 21.10 3.78 10.74
CA LYS A 41 22.49 3.54 11.17
C LYS A 41 22.89 4.30 12.44
N ARG A 42 22.16 5.35 12.83
CA ARG A 42 22.44 6.15 14.03
C ARG A 42 21.78 5.60 15.29
N ILE A 43 20.89 4.62 15.16
CA ILE A 43 20.17 3.98 16.26
C ILE A 43 20.59 2.52 16.37
N ASN A 44 20.76 2.04 17.59
CA ASN A 44 21.09 0.64 17.85
C ASN A 44 19.81 -0.19 17.79
N LEU A 45 19.56 -0.81 16.64
CA LEU A 45 18.48 -1.77 16.47
C LEU A 45 18.96 -3.18 16.84
N PRO A 46 18.11 -4.02 17.46
CA PRO A 46 18.46 -5.41 17.75
C PRO A 46 18.74 -6.22 16.47
N ASP A 47 19.57 -7.26 16.60
CA ASP A 47 19.79 -8.20 15.50
C ASP A 47 18.47 -8.84 15.05
N GLY A 48 18.25 -8.89 13.73
CA GLY A 48 17.03 -9.42 13.13
C GLY A 48 15.83 -8.45 13.12
N PHE A 49 16.00 -7.20 13.57
CA PHE A 49 14.96 -6.18 13.43
C PHE A 49 14.82 -5.72 11.97
N GLU A 50 13.61 -5.83 11.41
CA GLU A 50 13.29 -5.42 10.04
C GLU A 50 12.07 -4.48 10.02
N ILE A 51 12.18 -3.38 9.27
CA ILE A 51 11.08 -2.44 9.05
C ILE A 51 10.33 -2.85 7.79
N SER A 52 9.13 -3.42 7.98
CA SER A 52 8.27 -3.85 6.87
C SER A 52 7.52 -2.70 6.18
N TYR A 53 7.35 -1.56 6.87
CA TYR A 53 6.59 -0.43 6.36
C TYR A 53 7.11 0.91 6.88
N TYR A 54 7.33 1.86 5.96
CA TYR A 54 7.66 3.24 6.26
C TYR A 54 6.43 4.12 6.07
N ALA A 55 5.89 4.66 7.16
CA ALA A 55 4.74 5.55 7.11
C ALA A 55 5.14 6.90 6.51
N THR A 56 4.62 7.22 5.33
CA THR A 56 4.95 8.45 4.62
C THR A 56 3.94 9.55 4.94
N ASN A 57 4.40 10.79 5.14
CA ASN A 57 3.56 11.94 5.46
C ASN A 57 2.71 11.77 6.75
N VAL A 58 3.13 10.87 7.65
CA VAL A 58 2.51 10.74 8.96
C VAL A 58 3.28 11.60 9.95
N VAL A 59 2.61 12.62 10.48
CA VAL A 59 3.11 13.49 11.54
C VAL A 59 2.42 13.09 12.84
N ASP A 60 3.11 13.14 13.97
CA ASP A 60 2.60 12.76 15.29
C ASP A 60 2.09 11.31 15.40
N ALA A 61 2.74 10.37 14.71
CA ALA A 61 2.48 8.95 14.90
C ALA A 61 2.71 8.58 16.38
N ARG A 62 1.67 8.09 17.06
CA ARG A 62 1.76 7.53 18.41
C ARG A 62 1.52 6.03 18.32
N SER A 63 2.35 5.24 19.01
CA SER A 63 2.12 3.80 19.12
C SER A 63 0.82 3.56 19.89
N LEU A 64 -0.17 3.00 19.21
CA LEU A 64 -1.43 2.61 19.80
C LEU A 64 -1.45 1.09 19.89
N ALA A 65 -1.42 0.56 21.10
CA ALA A 65 -1.75 -0.84 21.34
C ALA A 65 -3.25 -0.93 21.63
N ARG A 66 -3.86 -2.04 21.23
CA ARG A 66 -5.25 -2.34 21.60
C ARG A 66 -5.25 -3.46 22.61
N THR A 67 -5.86 -3.24 23.76
CA THR A 67 -6.07 -4.28 24.76
C THR A 67 -7.18 -5.24 24.31
N GLU A 68 -7.25 -6.42 24.91
CA GLU A 68 -8.24 -7.45 24.56
C GLU A 68 -9.69 -6.97 24.73
N ASP A 69 -9.94 -6.02 25.64
CA ASP A 69 -11.22 -5.35 25.84
C ASP A 69 -11.48 -4.20 24.84
N GLY A 70 -10.63 -4.05 23.83
CA GLY A 70 -10.82 -3.15 22.70
C GLY A 70 -10.47 -1.69 22.98
N LYS A 71 -9.89 -1.37 24.14
CA LYS A 71 -9.43 -0.02 24.48
C LYS A 71 -8.09 0.29 23.81
N THR A 72 -7.91 1.54 23.46
CA THR A 72 -6.67 2.05 22.89
C THR A 72 -5.74 2.49 24.03
N VAL A 73 -4.53 1.96 24.06
CA VAL A 73 -3.47 2.30 25.02
C VAL A 73 -2.31 2.92 24.26
N PHE A 74 -1.80 4.05 24.75
CA PHE A 74 -0.57 4.65 24.25
C PHE A 74 0.62 3.90 24.85
N VAL A 75 1.52 3.40 24.00
CA VAL A 75 2.75 2.69 24.40
C VAL A 75 3.97 3.52 24.04
#